data_AF-A0A3D4PLE1-F1
#
_entry.id   AF-A0A3D4PLE1-F1
#
_cell.length_a   1.000
_cell.length_b   1.000
_cell.length_c   1.000
_cell.angle_alpha   90.00
_cell.angle_beta   90.00
_cell.angle_gamma   90.00
#
_symmetry.space_group_name_H-M   'P 1'
#
loop_
_entity.id
_entity.type
_entity.pdbx_description
1 polymer ?
#
loop_
_entity_poly.entity_id
_entity_poly.type
_entity_poly.pdbx_seq_one_letter_code
_entity_poly.pdbx_strand_id
1 'polypeptide(L)'
;MHTDELKPHAIRCFFVFLALAVHSIALPAVEPNKQSSSAEESHLENLEFRAAICAHHLSSGLWVVGRDYQRTPEEVIAQDIAPFQYFGWSPDFKYQVHEKQRLVTVTAPGAPPRSARYTGDQGSTILPRGKTEVYYKPIRVPRNLPNAASQAWPMGDLGATEPVSGVDTEAVTEALDWA
;
A
#
# COMPACT_ATOMS: atom_id res chain seq x y z
N MET A 1 -83.18 -59.55 -22.27
CA MET A 1 -83.60 -58.82 -21.06
C MET A 1 -82.76 -59.36 -19.92
N HIS A 2 -82.01 -58.50 -19.22
CA HIS A 2 -81.22 -58.68 -17.95
C HIS A 2 -80.94 -60.12 -17.46
N THR A 3 -79.77 -60.54 -16.98
CA THR A 3 -78.54 -59.96 -16.41
C THR A 3 -77.63 -61.17 -16.12
N ASP A 4 -76.33 -60.98 -15.98
CA ASP A 4 -75.57 -61.31 -14.75
C ASP A 4 -74.08 -61.57 -14.98
N GLU A 5 -73.32 -60.99 -14.05
CA GLU A 5 -71.90 -61.18 -13.84
C GLU A 5 -71.51 -62.64 -13.58
N LEU A 6 -70.28 -63.01 -13.94
CA LEU A 6 -69.34 -63.68 -13.02
C LEU A 6 -67.91 -63.71 -13.61
N LYS A 7 -66.96 -63.24 -12.79
CA LYS A 7 -65.51 -63.17 -13.03
C LYS A 7 -64.88 -64.55 -13.28
N PRO A 8 -63.66 -64.57 -13.85
CA PRO A 8 -62.59 -65.24 -13.12
C PRO A 8 -61.25 -64.49 -13.09
N HIS A 9 -60.49 -64.89 -12.08
CA HIS A 9 -59.16 -64.45 -11.65
C HIS A 9 -58.12 -64.20 -12.75
N ALA A 10 -57.34 -63.13 -12.60
CA ALA A 10 -56.04 -63.00 -13.22
C ALA A 10 -54.99 -62.51 -12.20
N ILE A 11 -53.98 -63.36 -12.06
CA ILE A 11 -52.78 -63.30 -11.24
C ILE A 11 -51.99 -62.01 -11.53
N ARG A 12 -51.61 -61.26 -10.48
CA ARG A 12 -50.73 -60.09 -10.59
C ARG A 12 -49.28 -60.55 -10.70
N CYS A 13 -48.70 -60.48 -11.89
CA CYS A 13 -47.25 -60.49 -12.09
C CYS A 13 -46.71 -59.05 -11.97
N PHE A 14 -45.84 -58.80 -11.00
CA PHE A 14 -45.10 -57.56 -10.84
C PHE A 14 -43.97 -57.50 -11.89
N PHE A 15 -44.03 -56.53 -12.80
CA PHE A 15 -42.88 -56.14 -13.63
C PHE A 15 -42.27 -54.86 -13.05
N VAL A 16 -41.04 -54.96 -12.56
CA VAL A 16 -40.21 -53.82 -12.13
C VAL A 16 -39.55 -53.24 -13.39
N PHE A 17 -39.96 -52.04 -13.79
CA PHE A 17 -39.28 -51.26 -14.84
C PHE A 17 -38.19 -50.40 -14.18
N LEU A 18 -36.93 -50.70 -14.49
CA LEU A 18 -35.77 -49.88 -14.12
C LEU A 18 -35.61 -48.76 -15.16
N ALA A 19 -36.00 -47.53 -14.81
CA ALA A 19 -35.80 -46.35 -15.65
C ALA A 19 -34.39 -45.77 -15.41
N LEU A 20 -33.50 -45.86 -16.41
CA LEU A 20 -32.25 -45.09 -16.42
C LEU A 20 -32.55 -43.62 -16.78
N ALA A 21 -32.50 -42.74 -15.78
CA ALA A 21 -32.56 -41.30 -16.00
C ALA A 21 -31.16 -40.78 -16.37
N VAL A 22 -30.94 -40.45 -17.64
CA VAL A 22 -29.77 -39.71 -18.10
C VAL A 22 -29.93 -38.26 -17.65
N HIS A 23 -29.25 -37.87 -16.56
CA HIS A 23 -29.15 -36.47 -16.17
C HIS A 23 -28.07 -35.80 -17.01
N SER A 24 -28.48 -34.93 -17.94
CA SER A 24 -27.58 -33.97 -18.57
C SER A 24 -27.07 -33.01 -17.49
N ILE A 25 -25.80 -33.14 -17.11
CA ILE A 25 -25.11 -32.16 -16.28
C ILE A 25 -24.84 -30.95 -17.18
N ALA A 26 -25.68 -29.92 -17.09
CA ALA A 26 -25.35 -28.60 -17.62
C ALA A 26 -24.27 -28.01 -16.70
N LEU A 27 -23.02 -28.03 -17.15
CA LEU A 27 -21.94 -27.24 -16.57
C LEU A 27 -22.31 -25.75 -16.75
N PRO A 28 -22.36 -24.93 -15.68
CA PRO A 28 -22.50 -23.50 -15.85
C PRO A 28 -21.24 -22.98 -16.55
N ALA A 29 -21.41 -22.33 -17.70
CA ALA A 29 -20.33 -21.59 -18.33
C ALA A 29 -19.92 -20.44 -17.39
N VAL A 30 -18.73 -20.54 -16.81
CA VAL A 30 -18.08 -19.40 -16.15
C VAL A 30 -17.82 -18.37 -17.24
N GLU A 31 -18.50 -17.22 -17.20
CA GLU A 31 -18.22 -16.10 -18.10
C GLU A 31 -16.79 -15.59 -17.85
N PRO A 32 -15.84 -15.80 -18.78
CA PRO A 32 -14.43 -15.54 -18.52
C PRO A 32 -14.04 -14.05 -18.53
N ASN A 33 -14.98 -13.15 -18.88
CA ASN A 33 -14.67 -11.75 -19.23
C ASN A 33 -14.84 -10.74 -18.08
N LYS A 34 -15.69 -11.05 -17.09
CA LYS A 34 -15.99 -10.11 -15.99
C LYS A 34 -15.00 -10.22 -14.83
N GLN A 35 -14.41 -11.40 -14.63
CA GLN A 35 -13.45 -11.66 -13.55
C GLN A 35 -12.04 -11.13 -13.88
N SER A 36 -11.64 -11.17 -15.15
CA SER A 36 -10.34 -10.65 -15.60
C SER A 36 -10.25 -9.13 -15.49
N SER A 37 -11.30 -8.42 -15.91
CA SER A 37 -11.38 -6.96 -15.82
C SER A 37 -11.36 -6.45 -14.38
N SER A 38 -12.10 -7.08 -13.46
CA SER A 38 -12.10 -6.67 -12.04
C SER A 38 -10.75 -6.88 -11.35
N ALA A 39 -10.02 -7.95 -11.74
CA ALA A 39 -8.71 -8.24 -11.16
C ALA A 39 -7.65 -7.25 -11.66
N GLU A 40 -7.70 -6.88 -12.94
CA GLU A 40 -6.84 -5.87 -13.53
C GLU A 40 -7.09 -4.47 -12.94
N GLU A 41 -8.36 -4.08 -12.78
CA GLU A 41 -8.73 -2.83 -12.11
C GLU A 41 -8.20 -2.77 -10.67
N SER A 42 -8.40 -3.85 -9.90
CA SER A 42 -7.90 -3.95 -8.52
C SER A 42 -6.37 -3.88 -8.46
N HIS A 43 -5.69 -4.45 -9.46
CA HIS A 43 -4.23 -4.38 -9.57
C HIS A 43 -3.75 -2.95 -9.85
N LEU A 44 -4.36 -2.25 -10.80
CA LEU A 44 -4.04 -0.86 -11.12
C LEU A 44 -4.32 0.07 -9.93
N GLU A 45 -5.42 -0.17 -9.22
CA GLU A 45 -5.75 0.58 -8.01
C GLU A 45 -4.69 0.34 -6.92
N ASN A 46 -4.24 -0.90 -6.73
CA ASN A 46 -3.14 -1.20 -5.81
C ASN A 46 -1.83 -0.48 -6.19
N LEU A 47 -1.47 -0.46 -7.47
CA LEU A 47 -0.29 0.25 -7.97
C LEU A 47 -0.40 1.76 -7.74
N GLU A 48 -1.59 2.34 -7.94
CA GLU A 48 -1.82 3.74 -7.65
C GLU A 48 -1.65 4.06 -6.15
N PHE A 49 -2.19 3.21 -5.26
CA PHE A 49 -2.01 3.38 -3.82
C PHE A 49 -0.53 3.32 -3.42
N ARG A 50 0.24 2.39 -4.00
CA ARG A 50 1.69 2.30 -3.80
C ARG A 50 2.40 3.57 -4.26
N ALA A 51 2.04 4.10 -5.43
CA ALA A 51 2.57 5.36 -5.92
C ALA A 51 2.28 6.52 -4.95
N ALA A 52 1.07 6.60 -4.39
CA ALA A 52 0.72 7.64 -3.43
C ALA A 52 1.55 7.56 -2.14
N ILE A 53 1.72 6.36 -1.58
CA ILE A 53 2.52 6.14 -0.36
C ILE A 53 4.01 6.41 -0.63
N CYS A 54 4.53 5.98 -1.78
CA CYS A 54 5.91 6.27 -2.18
C CYS A 54 6.14 7.77 -2.37
N ALA A 55 5.21 8.51 -2.99
CA ALA A 55 5.31 9.96 -3.11
C ALA A 55 5.36 10.64 -1.73
N HIS A 56 4.55 10.16 -0.78
CA HIS A 56 4.57 10.66 0.59
C HIS A 56 5.89 10.39 1.30
N HIS A 57 6.41 9.17 1.24
CA HIS A 57 7.66 8.79 1.89
C HIS A 57 8.85 9.51 1.27
N LEU A 58 8.87 9.64 -0.06
CA LEU A 58 9.90 10.39 -0.75
C LEU A 58 9.87 11.88 -0.37
N SER A 59 8.69 12.50 -0.37
CA SER A 59 8.49 13.89 0.11
C SER A 59 8.93 14.07 1.57
N SER A 60 8.58 13.14 2.45
CA SER A 60 8.94 13.19 3.87
C SER A 60 10.44 12.98 4.08
N GLY A 61 11.03 12.02 3.38
CA GLY A 61 12.45 11.73 3.48
C GLY A 61 13.31 12.91 3.04
N LEU A 62 12.88 13.63 1.99
CA LEU A 62 13.57 14.82 1.47
C LEU A 62 13.44 16.05 2.36
N TRP A 63 12.28 16.30 2.96
CA TRP A 63 12.02 17.62 3.58
C TRP A 63 11.55 17.59 5.04
N VAL A 64 11.05 16.46 5.54
CA VAL A 64 10.77 16.27 6.97
C VAL A 64 12.04 15.77 7.67
N VAL A 65 12.52 14.60 7.26
CA VAL A 65 13.79 14.04 7.78
C VAL A 65 14.97 14.83 7.22
N GLY A 66 14.91 15.17 5.92
CA GLY A 66 15.94 15.94 5.23
C GLY A 66 16.11 17.39 5.67
N ARG A 67 15.36 17.84 6.69
CA ARG A 67 15.59 19.13 7.34
C ARG A 67 16.97 19.18 8.00
N ASP A 68 17.33 18.10 8.70
CA ASP A 68 18.56 18.03 9.50
C ASP A 68 19.58 17.07 8.84
N TYR A 69 19.13 16.10 8.04
CA TYR A 69 19.99 15.16 7.31
C TYR A 69 19.63 15.12 5.81
N GLN A 70 20.25 16.02 5.03
CA GLN A 70 19.96 16.15 3.60
C GLN A 70 20.30 14.87 2.84
N ARG A 71 19.35 14.42 2.02
CA ARG A 71 19.46 13.21 1.20
C ARG A 71 18.94 13.49 -0.20
N THR A 72 19.49 12.76 -1.17
CA THR A 72 18.99 12.68 -2.54
C THR A 72 17.71 11.85 -2.61
N PRO A 73 16.87 12.02 -3.65
CA PRO A 73 15.71 11.15 -3.85
C PRO A 73 16.10 9.66 -3.94
N GLU A 74 17.23 9.35 -4.58
CA GLU A 74 17.79 8.01 -4.70
C GLU A 74 18.10 7.39 -3.33
N GLU A 75 18.74 8.13 -2.44
CA GLU A 75 19.05 7.65 -1.09
C GLU A 75 17.78 7.41 -0.28
N VAL A 76 16.79 8.32 -0.37
CA VAL A 76 15.50 8.13 0.30
C VAL A 76 14.79 6.88 -0.25
N ILE A 77 14.80 6.66 -1.56
CA ILE A 77 14.25 5.44 -2.16
C ILE A 77 15.01 4.21 -1.65
N ALA A 78 16.33 4.22 -1.70
CA ALA A 78 17.17 3.07 -1.34
C ALA A 78 17.07 2.69 0.14
N GLN A 79 16.91 3.67 1.03
CA GLN A 79 16.95 3.47 2.49
C GLN A 79 15.55 3.39 3.10
N ASP A 80 14.63 4.26 2.68
CA ASP A 80 13.33 4.45 3.34
C ASP A 80 12.17 3.78 2.60
N ILE A 81 12.33 3.38 1.33
CA ILE A 81 11.22 2.88 0.50
C ILE A 81 11.47 1.46 -0.02
N ALA A 82 12.51 1.25 -0.83
CA ALA A 82 12.79 0.01 -1.53
C ALA A 82 12.99 -1.22 -0.63
N PRO A 83 13.62 -1.13 0.57
CA PRO A 83 13.77 -2.27 1.46
C PRO A 83 12.44 -2.81 2.01
N PHE A 84 11.39 -2.00 1.99
CA PHE A 84 10.12 -2.31 2.62
C PHE A 84 9.10 -2.83 1.59
N GLN A 85 8.91 -4.15 1.57
CA GLN A 85 8.04 -4.84 0.62
C GLN A 85 6.61 -4.28 0.56
N TYR A 86 6.08 -3.77 1.67
CA TYR A 86 4.72 -3.23 1.76
C TYR A 86 4.53 -1.88 1.08
N PHE A 87 5.59 -1.09 0.87
CA PHE A 87 5.52 0.07 -0.02
C PHE A 87 5.48 -0.36 -1.49
N GLY A 88 6.01 -1.55 -1.77
CA GLY A 88 6.02 -2.14 -3.09
C GLY A 88 6.66 -1.17 -4.10
N TRP A 89 7.81 -0.62 -3.78
CA TRP A 89 8.60 0.06 -4.78
C TRP A 89 9.04 -0.94 -5.84
N SER A 90 9.10 -0.50 -7.10
CA SER A 90 9.60 -1.30 -8.22
C SER A 90 10.39 -0.40 -9.17
N PRO A 91 11.44 -0.90 -9.85
CA PRO A 91 12.30 -0.08 -10.72
C PRO A 91 11.59 0.61 -11.90
N ASP A 92 10.42 0.11 -12.26
CA ASP A 92 9.56 0.67 -13.29
C ASP A 92 8.74 1.88 -12.81
N PHE A 93 8.68 2.13 -11.49
CA PHE A 93 8.12 3.36 -10.95
C PHE A 93 9.00 4.53 -11.36
N LYS A 94 8.36 5.67 -11.63
CA LYS A 94 9.02 6.93 -11.97
C LYS A 94 8.62 7.97 -10.94
N TYR A 95 9.51 8.91 -10.67
CA TYR A 95 9.24 10.00 -9.76
C TYR A 95 9.70 11.34 -10.35
N GLN A 96 9.09 12.43 -9.89
CA GLN A 96 9.51 13.79 -10.16
C GLN A 96 9.51 14.59 -8.86
N VAL A 97 10.57 15.37 -8.63
CA VAL A 97 10.69 16.27 -7.48
C VAL A 97 10.65 17.70 -7.97
N HIS A 98 9.65 18.44 -7.51
CA HIS A 98 9.50 19.87 -7.78
C HIS A 98 9.95 20.66 -6.55
N GLU A 99 11.25 20.93 -6.44
CA GLU A 99 11.88 21.52 -5.26
C GLU A 99 11.25 22.84 -4.81
N LYS A 100 10.96 23.76 -5.76
CA LYS A 100 10.38 25.06 -5.43
C LYS A 100 8.97 24.94 -4.86
N GLN A 101 8.19 24.00 -5.38
CA GLN A 101 6.82 23.72 -4.96
C GLN A 101 6.76 22.76 -3.76
N ARG A 102 7.89 22.14 -3.39
CA ARG A 102 7.97 21.07 -2.38
C ARG A 102 6.95 19.97 -2.64
N LEU A 103 6.87 19.56 -3.90
CA LEU A 103 5.91 18.56 -4.40
C LEU A 103 6.68 17.40 -5.01
N VAL A 104 6.37 16.18 -4.57
CA VAL A 104 6.85 14.94 -5.19
C VAL A 104 5.68 14.29 -5.91
N THR A 105 5.92 13.79 -7.12
CA THR A 105 4.99 12.96 -7.86
C THR A 105 5.64 11.60 -8.11
N VAL A 106 4.88 10.52 -7.95
CA VAL A 106 5.29 9.16 -8.30
C VAL A 106 4.24 8.55 -9.23
N THR A 107 4.71 7.81 -10.22
CA THR A 107 3.90 7.12 -11.22
C THR A 107 4.29 5.65 -11.24
N ALA A 108 3.34 4.78 -10.97
CA ALA A 108 3.47 3.35 -11.20
C ALA A 108 3.03 3.00 -12.64
N PRO A 109 3.56 1.93 -13.26
CA PRO A 109 3.17 1.53 -14.61
C PRO A 109 1.66 1.29 -14.73
N GLY A 110 1.03 1.84 -15.77
CA GLY A 110 -0.40 1.69 -16.02
C GLY A 110 -1.34 2.44 -15.06
N ALA A 111 -0.81 3.01 -13.97
CA ALA A 111 -1.60 3.72 -12.97
C ALA A 111 -1.48 5.25 -13.12
N PRO A 112 -2.51 6.03 -12.73
CA PRO A 112 -2.43 7.48 -12.69
C PRO A 112 -1.32 7.99 -11.73
N PRO A 113 -0.67 9.13 -12.03
CA PRO A 113 0.34 9.72 -11.14
C PRO A 113 -0.28 10.20 -9.82
N ARG A 114 0.46 10.05 -8.72
CA ARG A 114 0.08 10.50 -7.38
C ARG A 114 1.14 11.40 -6.79
N SER A 115 0.71 12.42 -6.07
CA SER A 115 1.60 13.45 -5.56
C SER A 115 1.43 13.66 -4.06
N ALA A 116 2.52 14.04 -3.41
CA ALA A 116 2.54 14.48 -2.03
C ALA A 116 3.29 15.81 -1.90
N ARG A 117 2.74 16.72 -1.08
CA ARG A 117 3.29 18.06 -0.87
C ARG A 117 3.79 18.20 0.56
N TYR A 118 5.00 18.74 0.71
CA TYR A 118 5.52 19.19 1.99
C TYR A 118 5.09 20.63 2.28
N THR A 119 4.64 20.87 3.51
CA THR A 119 3.98 22.12 3.95
C THR A 119 4.69 22.78 5.13
N GLY A 120 5.97 22.47 5.34
CA GLY A 120 6.75 23.00 6.46
C GLY A 120 6.46 22.24 7.75
N ASP A 121 6.15 22.96 8.83
CA ASP A 121 5.94 22.38 10.17
C ASP A 121 4.77 21.38 10.24
N GLN A 122 3.91 21.35 9.22
CA GLN A 122 2.76 20.45 9.11
C GLN A 122 3.07 19.20 8.26
N GLY A 123 4.33 19.01 7.88
CA GLY A 123 4.82 17.79 7.24
C GLY A 123 4.36 17.62 5.80
N SER A 124 4.28 16.36 5.37
CA SER A 124 3.95 15.97 4.00
C SER A 124 2.54 15.37 3.92
N THR A 125 1.82 15.67 2.84
CA THR A 125 0.42 15.24 2.66
C THR A 125 0.22 14.69 1.25
N ILE A 126 -0.38 13.50 1.14
CA ILE A 126 -0.85 12.93 -0.13
C ILE A 126 -2.02 13.76 -0.64
N LEU A 127 -1.98 14.15 -1.91
CA LEU A 127 -3.01 14.98 -2.53
C LEU A 127 -4.02 14.12 -3.30
N PRO A 128 -5.30 14.53 -3.41
CA PRO A 128 -6.23 13.90 -4.36
C PRO A 128 -5.72 13.97 -5.79
N ARG A 129 -6.26 13.12 -6.67
CA ARG A 129 -5.85 13.08 -8.09
C ARG A 129 -5.94 14.48 -8.74
N GLY A 130 -4.90 14.84 -9.48
CA GLY A 130 -4.83 16.11 -10.21
C GLY A 130 -4.76 17.38 -9.34
N LYS A 131 -4.60 17.25 -8.02
CA LYS A 131 -4.43 18.40 -7.12
C LYS A 131 -2.96 18.60 -6.78
N THR A 132 -2.59 19.86 -6.60
CA THR A 132 -1.22 20.29 -6.29
C THR A 132 -1.11 21.00 -4.94
N GLU A 133 -2.24 21.33 -4.31
CA GLU A 133 -2.35 22.08 -3.07
C GLU A 133 -3.15 21.30 -2.02
N VAL A 134 -2.87 21.58 -0.75
CA VAL A 134 -3.70 21.12 0.39
C VAL A 134 -4.94 22.01 0.53
N TYR A 135 -5.99 21.50 1.19
CA TYR A 135 -7.26 22.22 1.37
C TYR A 135 -7.30 23.15 2.60
N TYR A 136 -6.16 23.38 3.22
CA TYR A 136 -5.99 24.31 4.33
C TYR A 136 -4.83 25.25 4.02
N LYS A 137 -4.78 26.39 4.70
CA LYS A 137 -3.62 27.29 4.61
C LYS A 137 -2.54 26.79 5.56
N PRO A 138 -1.36 26.37 5.08
CA PRO A 138 -0.30 25.95 5.98
C PRO A 138 0.12 27.08 6.92
N ILE A 139 0.34 26.75 8.18
CA ILE A 139 0.80 27.67 9.20
C ILE A 139 2.09 27.17 9.83
N ARG A 140 2.94 28.12 10.25
CA ARG A 140 4.09 27.82 11.09
C ARG A 140 3.59 27.37 12.46
N VAL A 141 4.10 26.26 12.97
CA VAL A 141 3.80 25.75 14.31
C VAL A 141 4.94 26.16 15.23
N PRO A 142 4.76 27.16 16.11
CA PRO A 142 5.82 27.61 16.99
C PRO A 142 6.21 26.52 17.97
N ARG A 143 7.52 26.35 18.20
CA ARG A 143 8.03 25.45 19.23
C ARG A 143 7.73 26.05 20.60
N ASN A 144 7.15 25.25 21.50
CA ASN A 144 6.97 25.58 22.91
C ASN A 144 7.91 24.74 23.81
N LEU A 145 9.07 24.39 23.28
CA LEU A 145 10.09 23.61 24.00
C LEU A 145 11.30 24.50 24.29
N PRO A 146 12.02 24.26 25.39
CA PRO A 146 13.31 24.90 25.63
C PRO A 146 14.29 24.67 24.47
N ASN A 147 15.32 25.50 24.39
CA ASN A 147 16.41 25.30 23.44
C ASN A 147 17.08 23.94 23.71
N ALA A 148 17.14 23.06 22.71
CA ALA A 148 17.73 21.73 22.86
C ALA A 148 19.20 21.79 23.30
N ALA A 149 19.97 22.78 22.82
CA ALA A 149 21.37 22.96 23.18
C ALA A 149 21.60 23.33 24.66
N SER A 150 20.55 23.74 25.40
CA SER A 150 20.65 24.02 26.83
C SER A 150 20.05 22.93 27.73
N GLN A 151 19.44 21.90 27.16
CA GLN A 151 18.87 20.79 27.92
C GLN A 151 19.85 19.61 27.91
N ALA A 152 20.12 19.04 29.08
CA ALA A 152 20.99 17.88 29.22
C ALA A 152 20.43 16.67 28.44
N TRP A 153 21.33 15.92 27.80
CA TRP A 153 21.01 14.61 27.26
C TRP A 153 20.40 13.69 28.34
N PRO A 154 19.34 12.91 28.06
CA PRO A 154 18.74 12.65 26.73
C PRO A 154 17.61 13.59 26.33
N MET A 155 17.29 14.61 27.13
CA MET A 155 16.17 15.53 26.83
C MET A 155 16.56 16.69 25.90
N GLY A 156 17.85 16.89 25.65
CA GLY A 156 18.39 17.78 24.63
C GLY A 156 19.83 17.46 24.29
N ASP A 157 20.51 18.41 23.69
CA ASP A 157 21.80 18.19 23.03
C ASP A 157 23.01 18.50 23.92
N LEU A 158 22.79 19.04 25.13
CA LEU A 158 23.90 19.38 26.04
C LEU A 158 24.57 18.08 26.52
N GLY A 159 25.83 17.90 26.10
CA GLY A 159 26.64 16.71 26.42
C GLY A 159 26.32 15.49 25.56
N ALA A 160 25.48 15.61 24.52
CA ALA A 160 25.02 14.47 23.72
C ALA A 160 26.14 13.78 22.91
N THR A 161 27.22 14.49 22.61
CA THR A 161 28.38 13.98 21.86
C THR A 161 29.56 13.59 22.75
N GLU A 162 29.44 13.77 24.06
CA GLU A 162 30.52 13.45 24.99
C GLU A 162 30.65 11.93 25.17
N PRO A 163 31.87 11.40 25.40
CA PRO A 163 32.06 9.99 25.67
C PRO A 163 31.24 9.53 26.88
N VAL A 164 30.48 8.46 26.70
CA VAL A 164 29.71 7.83 27.77
C VAL A 164 30.59 6.83 28.50
N SER A 165 30.70 6.96 29.82
CA SER A 165 31.49 6.02 30.62
C SER A 165 30.99 4.58 30.45
N GLY A 166 31.92 3.65 30.18
CA GLY A 166 31.60 2.23 29.94
C GLY A 166 31.16 1.90 28.52
N VAL A 167 31.16 2.86 27.59
CA VAL A 167 30.93 2.62 26.16
C VAL A 167 32.27 2.56 25.43
N ASP A 168 32.47 1.49 24.66
CA ASP A 168 33.61 1.33 23.76
C ASP A 168 33.32 2.08 22.44
N THR A 169 33.93 3.25 22.28
CA THR A 169 33.71 4.11 21.11
C THR A 169 34.31 3.54 19.83
N GLU A 170 35.35 2.70 19.93
CA GLU A 170 35.95 2.06 18.76
C GLU A 170 35.00 0.98 18.23
N ALA A 171 34.49 0.12 19.12
CA ALA A 171 33.50 -0.89 18.75
C ALA A 171 32.21 -0.28 18.17
N VAL A 172 31.75 0.86 18.71
CA VAL A 172 30.59 1.59 18.16
C VAL A 172 30.91 2.14 16.76
N THR A 173 32.12 2.67 16.56
CA THR A 173 32.54 3.21 15.25
C THR A 173 32.62 2.09 14.21
N GLU A 174 33.21 0.94 14.56
CA GLU A 174 33.27 -0.25 13.69
C GLU A 174 31.86 -0.74 13.32
N ALA A 175 30.93 -0.78 14.27
CA ALA A 175 29.55 -1.17 14.00
C ALA A 175 28.79 -0.20 13.08
N LEU A 176 29.21 1.07 13.01
CA LEU A 176 28.63 2.10 12.16
C LEU A 176 29.32 2.21 10.79
N ASP A 177 30.42 1.48 10.55
CA ASP A 177 31.07 1.38 9.24
C ASP A 177 30.39 0.33 8.37
N TRP A 178 29.14 0.61 7.96
CA TRP A 178 28.32 -0.27 7.11
C TRP A 178 28.51 0.00 5.61
N ALA A 179 29.56 0.75 5.24
CA ALA A 179 29.84 1.17 3.87
C ALA A 179 30.54 0.09 3.02
#